data_AF-A0A2D9KQP8-F1
#
_entry.id   AF-A0A2D9KQP8-F1
#
_cell.length_a   1.000
_cell.length_b   1.000
_cell.length_c   1.000
_cell.angle_alpha   90.00
_cell.angle_beta   90.00
_cell.angle_gamma   90.00
#
_symmetry.space_group_name_H-M   'P 1'
#
loop_
_entity.id
_entity.type
_entity.pdbx_description
1 polymer ?
#
loop_
_entity_poly.entity_id
_entity_poly.type
_entity_poly.pdbx_seq_one_letter_code
_entity_poly.pdbx_strand_id
1 'polypeptide(L)'
;MAKGLAPDSMYELPSGLEVHPWRLIHKDGTLMWKHALLHHNHLVALPENMAHESHIIKTAQRIEELNSWVSKDLEPWDCLMPHCWYNPEYDELSEGICLYMKHVSLPNSHVLEVLKPHVLDHETLEEREVFLFFKRC
;
A
#
# COMPACT_ATOMS: atom_id res chain seq x y z
N MET A 1 -24.23 -12.22 0.61
CA MET A 1 -24.93 -10.92 0.49
C MET A 1 -24.60 -10.09 1.72
N ALA A 2 -23.85 -9.01 1.57
CA ALA A 2 -23.78 -7.93 2.55
C ALA A 2 -24.09 -6.63 1.79
N LYS A 3 -25.39 -6.35 1.60
CA LYS A 3 -25.89 -5.07 1.10
C LYS A 3 -26.09 -4.18 2.32
N GLY A 4 -25.19 -3.21 2.48
CA GLY A 4 -25.22 -2.24 3.57
C GLY A 4 -23.80 -1.95 4.06
N LEU A 5 -23.04 -1.17 3.30
CA LEU A 5 -21.89 -0.46 3.86
C LEU A 5 -22.48 0.49 4.92
N ALA A 6 -22.07 0.36 6.18
CA ALA A 6 -22.48 1.30 7.21
C ALA A 6 -22.04 2.71 6.75
N PRO A 7 -22.95 3.69 6.61
CA PRO A 7 -22.59 5.06 6.24
C PRO A 7 -21.58 5.69 7.22
N ASP A 8 -21.53 5.16 8.44
CA ASP A 8 -20.74 5.65 9.57
C ASP A 8 -19.25 5.27 9.49
N SER A 9 -18.80 4.63 8.41
CA SER A 9 -17.41 4.18 8.23
C SER A 9 -16.65 4.93 7.13
N MET A 10 -17.01 6.18 6.86
CA MET A 10 -16.21 7.08 6.02
C MET A 10 -15.08 7.70 6.86
N TYR A 11 -13.91 7.85 6.26
CA TYR A 11 -12.78 8.54 6.87
C TYR A 11 -12.60 9.90 6.20
N GLU A 12 -12.57 10.95 7.00
CA GLU A 12 -12.17 12.28 6.57
C GLU A 12 -10.64 12.32 6.45
N LEU A 13 -10.16 12.62 5.25
CA LEU A 13 -8.74 12.81 4.96
C LEU A 13 -8.34 14.28 5.16
N PRO A 14 -7.05 14.58 5.37
CA PRO A 14 -6.55 15.96 5.49
C PRO A 14 -6.88 16.88 4.31
N SER A 15 -7.07 16.34 3.11
CA SER A 15 -7.55 17.08 1.94
C SER A 15 -9.01 17.55 2.02
N GLY A 16 -9.77 17.10 3.03
CA GLY A 16 -11.21 17.30 3.16
C GLY A 16 -12.03 16.29 2.36
N LEU A 17 -11.40 15.28 1.75
CA LEU A 17 -12.08 14.18 1.08
C LEU A 17 -12.57 13.15 2.10
N GLU A 18 -13.81 12.69 1.90
CA GLU A 18 -14.33 11.53 2.61
C GLU A 18 -14.12 10.26 1.78
N VAL A 19 -13.45 9.26 2.36
CA VAL A 19 -13.16 8.00 1.68
C VAL A 19 -13.68 6.82 2.47
N HIS A 20 -14.25 5.85 1.76
CA HIS A 20 -14.56 4.55 2.34
C HIS A 20 -13.25 3.72 2.41
N PRO A 21 -12.97 2.96 3.49
CA PRO A 21 -11.76 2.15 3.61
C PRO A 21 -11.56 1.15 2.44
N TRP A 22 -12.65 0.56 1.95
CA TRP A 22 -12.68 -0.33 0.76
C TRP A 22 -12.61 0.39 -0.59
N ARG A 23 -12.50 1.72 -0.61
CA ARG A 23 -12.32 2.47 -1.86
C ARG A 23 -10.89 2.28 -2.34
N LEU A 24 -10.75 1.99 -3.64
CA LEU A 24 -9.45 2.01 -4.31
C LEU A 24 -8.80 3.38 -4.22
N ILE A 25 -7.49 3.42 -3.97
CA ILE A 25 -6.71 4.66 -3.97
C ILE A 25 -6.62 5.21 -5.40
N HIS A 26 -6.43 4.32 -6.38
CA HIS A 26 -6.39 4.64 -7.82
C HIS A 26 -7.51 3.91 -8.58
N LYS A 27 -8.09 4.56 -9.59
CA LYS A 27 -9.33 4.11 -10.27
C LYS A 27 -9.25 2.68 -10.84
N ASP A 28 -8.07 2.24 -11.25
CA ASP A 28 -7.81 0.94 -11.88
C ASP A 28 -6.71 0.15 -11.13
N GLY A 29 -6.49 0.47 -9.85
CA GLY A 29 -5.53 -0.21 -9.00
C GLY A 29 -6.12 -1.42 -8.27
N THR A 30 -5.28 -2.03 -7.44
CA THR A 30 -5.59 -3.13 -6.52
C THR A 30 -5.58 -2.66 -5.05
N LEU A 31 -4.91 -1.55 -4.76
CA LEU A 31 -4.74 -1.00 -3.42
C LEU A 31 -5.91 -0.13 -3.00
N MET A 32 -6.37 -0.35 -1.77
CA MET A 32 -7.47 0.36 -1.13
C MET A 32 -6.96 1.12 0.08
N TRP A 33 -7.70 2.14 0.52
CA TRP A 33 -7.36 2.94 1.70
C TRP A 33 -7.13 2.10 2.94
N LYS A 34 -7.91 1.03 3.14
CA LYS A 34 -7.70 0.11 4.27
C LYS A 34 -6.32 -0.55 4.29
N HIS A 35 -5.63 -0.72 3.15
CA HIS A 35 -4.29 -1.29 3.13
C HIS A 35 -3.24 -0.32 3.70
N ALA A 36 -3.50 0.98 3.61
CA ALA A 36 -2.64 1.99 4.22
C ALA A 36 -2.99 2.23 5.69
N LEU A 37 -4.29 2.29 6.00
CA LEU A 37 -4.80 2.82 7.28
C LEU A 37 -5.08 1.75 8.34
N LEU A 38 -5.29 0.49 7.94
CA LEU A 38 -5.60 -0.60 8.86
C LEU A 38 -4.46 -1.62 8.91
N HIS A 39 -4.24 -2.17 10.09
CA HIS A 39 -3.38 -3.33 10.32
C HIS A 39 -4.22 -4.41 11.00
N HIS A 40 -4.24 -5.63 10.45
CA HIS A 40 -5.14 -6.70 10.88
C HIS A 40 -6.62 -6.27 10.97
N ASN A 41 -7.10 -5.45 10.03
CA ASN A 41 -8.44 -4.85 10.01
C ASN A 41 -8.77 -3.92 11.20
N HIS A 42 -7.78 -3.51 11.99
CA HIS A 42 -7.91 -2.47 13.01
C HIS A 42 -7.33 -1.16 12.48
N LEU A 43 -8.07 -0.06 12.65
CA LEU A 43 -7.58 1.26 12.28
C LEU A 43 -6.32 1.55 13.10
N VAL A 44 -5.22 1.82 12.40
CA VAL A 44 -3.95 2.22 13.01
C VAL A 44 -3.94 3.73 13.18
N ALA A 45 -4.04 4.44 12.05
CA ALA A 45 -4.06 5.89 12.03
C ALA A 45 -4.66 6.40 10.71
N LEU A 46 -5.19 7.62 10.76
CA LEU A 46 -5.46 8.42 9.57
C LEU A 46 -4.25 9.31 9.26
N PRO A 47 -4.02 9.72 8.00
CA PRO A 47 -2.93 10.62 7.67
C PRO A 47 -3.05 11.91 8.48
N GLU A 48 -1.96 12.34 9.12
CA GLU A 48 -2.00 13.51 10.02
C GLU A 48 -2.13 14.83 9.25
N ASN A 49 -1.65 14.84 8.01
CA ASN A 49 -1.59 16.02 7.18
C ASN A 49 -1.65 15.65 5.67
N MET A 50 -1.84 16.67 4.83
CA MET A 50 -1.94 16.49 3.37
C MET A 50 -0.66 15.91 2.74
N ALA A 51 0.50 16.08 3.37
CA ALA A 51 1.75 15.50 2.86
C ALA A 51 1.74 13.98 3.05
N HIS A 52 1.35 13.48 4.22
CA HIS A 52 1.23 12.03 4.49
C HIS A 52 0.19 11.39 3.56
N GLU A 53 -0.96 12.05 3.36
CA GLU A 53 -1.97 11.61 2.39
C GLU A 53 -1.38 11.52 0.97
N SER A 54 -0.68 12.56 0.53
CA SER A 54 -0.01 12.58 -0.78
C SER A 54 1.05 11.49 -0.91
N HIS A 55 1.80 11.22 0.16
CA HIS A 55 2.79 10.17 0.20
C HIS A 55 2.15 8.80 0.04
N ILE A 56 1.07 8.50 0.77
CA ILE A 56 0.31 7.25 0.61
C ILE A 56 -0.16 7.11 -0.84
N ILE A 57 -0.75 8.15 -1.44
CA ILE A 57 -1.25 8.09 -2.82
C ILE A 57 -0.13 7.81 -3.83
N LYS A 58 1.02 8.49 -3.69
CA LYS A 58 2.18 8.31 -4.58
C LYS A 58 2.84 6.96 -4.40
N THR A 59 2.99 6.51 -3.15
CA THR A 59 3.51 5.19 -2.83
C THR A 59 2.56 4.12 -3.37
N ALA A 60 1.24 4.30 -3.26
CA ALA A 60 0.25 3.40 -3.88
C ALA A 60 0.46 3.30 -5.38
N GLN A 61 0.52 4.44 -6.08
CA GLN A 61 0.74 4.48 -7.52
C GLN A 61 2.00 3.70 -7.90
N ARG A 62 3.08 3.91 -7.14
CA ARG A 62 4.34 3.25 -7.42
C ARG A 62 4.30 1.75 -7.19
N ILE A 63 3.61 1.29 -6.16
CA ILE A 63 3.40 -0.15 -5.93
C ILE A 63 2.54 -0.76 -7.05
N GLU A 64 1.53 -0.07 -7.56
CA GLU A 64 0.74 -0.56 -8.71
C GLU A 64 1.59 -0.68 -9.98
N GLU A 65 2.49 0.28 -10.22
CA GLU A 65 3.47 0.19 -11.31
C GLU A 65 4.38 -1.03 -11.13
N LEU A 66 4.96 -1.20 -9.93
CA LEU A 66 5.79 -2.37 -9.60
C LEU A 66 5.02 -3.68 -9.80
N ASN A 67 3.76 -3.69 -9.39
CA ASN A 67 2.86 -4.82 -9.54
C ASN A 67 2.68 -5.23 -11.01
N SER A 68 2.67 -4.27 -11.94
CA SER A 68 2.50 -4.54 -13.37
C SER A 68 3.62 -5.39 -13.98
N TRP A 69 4.83 -5.37 -13.40
CA TRP A 69 5.95 -6.21 -13.87
C TRP A 69 5.91 -7.62 -13.27
N VAL A 70 5.59 -7.74 -11.98
CA VAL A 70 5.59 -9.04 -11.28
C VAL A 70 4.31 -9.85 -11.51
N SER A 71 3.18 -9.19 -11.75
CA SER A 71 1.86 -9.82 -11.92
C SER A 71 1.34 -9.81 -13.35
N LYS A 72 2.19 -9.51 -14.34
CA LYS A 72 1.79 -9.30 -15.75
C LYS A 72 0.94 -10.43 -16.33
N ASP A 73 1.25 -11.67 -15.98
CA ASP A 73 0.59 -12.87 -16.50
C ASP A 73 -0.26 -13.59 -15.42
N LEU A 74 -0.60 -12.87 -14.34
CA LEU A 74 -1.39 -13.38 -13.23
C LEU A 74 -2.78 -12.73 -13.20
N GLU A 75 -3.65 -13.27 -12.35
CA GLU A 75 -4.97 -12.71 -12.13
C GLU A 75 -4.88 -11.37 -11.36
N PRO A 76 -5.86 -10.47 -11.49
CA PRO A 76 -5.80 -9.15 -10.85
C PRO A 76 -5.68 -9.15 -9.32
N TRP A 77 -6.09 -10.25 -8.66
CA TRP A 77 -5.96 -10.44 -7.21
C TRP A 77 -4.62 -11.06 -6.79
N ASP A 78 -3.81 -11.54 -7.74
CA ASP A 78 -2.45 -12.03 -7.51
C ASP A 78 -1.47 -10.87 -7.62
N CYS A 79 -1.45 -10.02 -6.58
CA CYS A 79 -0.71 -8.77 -6.56
C CYS A 79 0.19 -8.59 -5.33
N LEU A 80 0.96 -7.50 -5.32
CA LEU A 80 1.66 -6.98 -4.15
C LEU A 80 0.63 -6.48 -3.13
N MET A 81 0.59 -7.13 -1.97
CA MET A 81 -0.32 -6.83 -0.89
C MET A 81 0.42 -6.22 0.30
N PRO A 82 0.07 -4.99 0.72
CA PRO A 82 0.61 -4.39 1.93
C PRO A 82 0.26 -5.24 3.17
N HIS A 83 1.25 -5.46 4.00
CA HIS A 83 1.10 -6.02 5.34
C HIS A 83 0.99 -4.91 6.38
N CYS A 84 1.90 -3.93 6.34
CA CYS A 84 1.91 -2.76 7.21
C CYS A 84 2.47 -1.56 6.44
N TRP A 85 1.84 -0.40 6.53
CA TRP A 85 2.18 0.74 5.66
C TRP A 85 2.24 2.08 6.40
N TYR A 86 1.11 2.68 6.79
CA TYR A 86 1.12 3.97 7.46
C TYR A 86 0.89 3.77 8.96
N ASN A 87 1.92 4.00 9.76
CA ASN A 87 1.83 3.94 11.21
C ASN A 87 2.72 5.03 11.85
N PRO A 88 2.14 6.13 12.36
CA PRO A 88 2.89 7.23 12.97
C PRO A 88 3.58 6.84 14.28
N GLU A 89 3.24 5.72 14.90
CA GLU A 89 3.94 5.21 16.10
C GLU A 89 5.31 4.60 15.78
N TYR A 90 5.59 4.33 14.49
CA TYR A 90 6.87 3.77 14.04
C TYR A 90 7.53 4.75 13.07
N ASP A 91 8.68 5.30 13.48
CA ASP A 91 9.42 6.31 12.71
C ASP A 91 9.57 5.98 11.23
N GLU A 92 9.86 4.72 10.91
CA GLU A 92 10.02 4.27 9.52
C GLU A 92 8.73 4.44 8.70
N LEU A 93 7.58 4.05 9.26
CA LEU A 93 6.26 4.03 8.62
C LEU A 93 5.46 5.33 8.79
N SER A 94 6.04 6.33 9.46
CA SER A 94 5.34 7.52 9.94
C SER A 94 4.86 8.47 8.83
N GLU A 95 5.48 8.41 7.65
CA GLU A 95 5.21 9.37 6.57
C GLU A 95 4.42 8.78 5.40
N GLY A 96 4.15 7.47 5.39
CA GLY A 96 3.44 6.79 4.29
C GLY A 96 4.26 6.58 3.01
N ILE A 97 5.58 6.82 3.08
CA ILE A 97 6.53 6.63 1.96
C ILE A 97 7.09 5.21 1.87
N CYS A 98 6.86 4.37 2.86
CA CYS A 98 7.36 3.00 2.91
C CYS A 98 6.30 2.05 3.42
N LEU A 99 6.50 0.76 3.16
CA LEU A 99 5.62 -0.31 3.61
C LEU A 99 6.34 -1.65 3.64
N TYR A 100 5.82 -2.54 4.47
CA TYR A 100 6.05 -3.97 4.42
C TYR A 100 4.96 -4.61 3.57
N MET A 101 5.33 -5.46 2.63
CA MET A 101 4.41 -6.13 1.72
C MET A 101 4.84 -7.56 1.41
N LYS A 102 3.92 -8.34 0.82
CA LYS A 102 4.22 -9.62 0.16
C LYS A 102 3.45 -9.70 -1.14
N HIS A 103 3.95 -10.47 -2.09
CA HIS A 103 3.08 -10.92 -3.17
C HIS A 103 2.12 -12.00 -2.65
N VAL A 104 0.86 -11.99 -3.10
CA VAL A 104 -0.17 -12.94 -2.64
C VAL A 104 0.25 -14.40 -2.88
N SER A 105 0.87 -14.67 -4.03
CA SER A 105 1.17 -16.04 -4.50
C SER A 105 2.64 -16.32 -4.81
N LEU A 106 3.51 -15.31 -4.83
CA LEU A 106 4.91 -15.46 -5.31
C LEU A 106 5.89 -15.31 -4.13
N PRO A 107 7.00 -16.06 -4.12
CA PRO A 107 8.01 -15.94 -3.09
C PRO A 107 8.77 -14.61 -3.21
N ASN A 108 9.17 -14.04 -2.07
CA ASN A 108 9.90 -12.77 -2.00
C ASN A 108 11.15 -12.76 -2.89
N SER A 109 11.89 -13.86 -2.94
CA SER A 109 13.10 -14.00 -3.77
C SER A 109 12.81 -13.75 -5.26
N HIS A 110 11.72 -14.32 -5.78
CA HIS A 110 11.31 -14.12 -7.16
C HIS A 110 10.82 -12.70 -7.41
N VAL A 111 10.03 -12.15 -6.49
CA VAL A 111 9.56 -10.76 -6.58
C VAL A 111 10.73 -9.78 -6.61
N LEU A 112 11.74 -9.96 -5.74
CA LEU A 112 12.95 -9.16 -5.74
C LEU A 112 13.71 -9.26 -7.05
N GLU A 113 13.91 -10.47 -7.57
CA GLU A 113 14.63 -10.69 -8.82
C GLU A 113 13.97 -9.93 -9.99
N VAL A 114 12.64 -9.99 -10.07
CA VAL A 114 11.85 -9.32 -11.12
C VAL A 114 11.86 -7.80 -10.94
N LEU A 115 11.68 -7.30 -9.71
CA LEU A 115 11.50 -5.86 -9.47
C LEU A 115 12.81 -5.08 -9.37
N LYS A 116 13.92 -5.72 -8.99
CA LYS A 116 15.24 -5.06 -8.84
C LYS A 116 15.65 -4.16 -10.02
N PRO A 117 15.49 -4.53 -11.30
CA PRO A 117 15.83 -3.64 -12.43
C PRO A 117 14.85 -2.47 -12.62
N HIS A 118 13.69 -2.48 -11.96
CA HIS A 118 12.64 -1.46 -12.07
C HIS A 118 12.62 -0.49 -10.89
N VAL A 119 13.35 -0.77 -9.82
CA VAL A 119 13.53 0.12 -8.66
C VAL A 119 14.42 1.30 -9.06
N LEU A 120 14.00 2.52 -8.73
CA LEU A 120 14.73 3.74 -9.04
C LEU A 120 15.86 4.00 -8.03
N ASP A 121 16.84 4.84 -8.39
CA ASP A 121 18.00 5.13 -7.53
C ASP A 121 17.66 5.71 -6.13
N HIS A 122 16.48 6.33 -6.02
CA HIS A 122 15.94 6.92 -4.78
C HIS A 122 14.87 6.01 -4.14
N GLU A 123 14.86 4.73 -4.50
CA GLU A 123 13.95 3.75 -3.95
C GLU A 123 14.76 2.62 -3.32
N THR A 124 14.23 2.06 -2.24
CA THR A 124 14.79 0.86 -1.62
C THR A 124 13.77 -0.26 -1.71
N LEU A 125 14.20 -1.41 -2.19
CA LEU A 125 13.44 -2.66 -2.16
C LEU A 125 14.36 -3.77 -1.67
N GLU A 126 14.04 -4.33 -0.51
CA GLU A 126 14.84 -5.38 0.12
C GLU A 126 13.97 -6.37 0.89
N GLU A 127 14.49 -7.58 1.10
CA GLU A 127 13.84 -8.56 1.95
C GLU A 127 14.25 -8.33 3.41
N ARG A 128 13.24 -8.19 4.27
CA ARG A 128 13.40 -8.08 5.72
C ARG A 128 12.56 -9.16 6.38
N GLU A 129 13.26 -10.11 7.01
CA GLU A 129 12.65 -11.28 7.64
C GLU A 129 11.77 -12.08 6.66
N VAL A 130 10.44 -11.94 6.76
CA VAL A 130 9.47 -12.65 5.92
C VAL A 130 8.76 -11.72 4.94
N PHE A 131 9.09 -10.43 4.91
CA PHE A 131 8.42 -9.39 4.12
C PHE A 131 9.38 -8.75 3.11
N LEU A 132 8.80 -8.12 2.11
CA LEU A 132 9.47 -7.14 1.28
C LEU A 132 9.27 -5.76 1.90
N PHE A 133 10.37 -5.07 2.18
CA PHE A 133 10.36 -3.68 2.58
C PHE A 133 10.56 -2.81 1.33
N PHE A 134 9.63 -1.90 1.10
CA PHE A 134 9.74 -0.88 0.05
C PHE A 134 9.75 0.51 0.68
N LYS A 135 10.63 1.39 0.20
CA LYS A 135 10.66 2.81 0.57
C LYS A 135 10.90 3.68 -0.66
N ARG A 136 10.10 4.74 -0.78
CA ARG A 136 10.24 5.82 -1.76
C ARG A 136 10.95 7.01 -1.10
N CYS A 137 12.27 7.16 -1.27
CA CYS A 137 13.07 8.40 -1.06
C CYS A 137 14.58 8.13 -1.12
#